data_AF-A0A1R1RRR4-F1
#
_entry.id   AF-A0A1R1RRR4-F1
#
_cell.length_a   1.000
_cell.length_b   1.000
_cell.length_c   1.000
_cell.angle_alpha   90.00
_cell.angle_beta   90.00
_cell.angle_gamma   90.00
#
_symmetry.space_group_name_H-M   'P 1'
#
loop_
_entity.id
_entity.type
_entity.pdbx_description
1 polymer ?
#
loop_
_entity_poly.entity_id
_entity_poly.type
_entity_poly.pdbx_seq_one_letter_code
_entity_poly.pdbx_strand_id
1 'polypeptide(L)'
;MDDHNHTKELKPTIENLSKAIYTVNRHAKTATNPKYLYVLKKKALQKLVNEGKGKKVGLHFSKNPRFSQQQSDVLISLGDYFFHMPPTKEDFVNLPHLGTLNHSYRNPKAHMSLNVAKQLLQNYTGMKEKPLVTNRKRPSTKPVFKKLGESYF
;
A
#
# COMPACT_ATOMS: atom_id res chain seq x y z
N MET A 1 32.17 4.72 5.27
CA MET A 1 32.05 4.52 3.82
C MET A 1 30.64 4.92 3.46
N ASP A 2 30.45 6.23 3.32
CA ASP A 2 29.14 6.85 3.19
C ASP A 2 28.76 6.87 1.72
N ASP A 3 27.95 5.89 1.30
CA ASP A 3 27.28 5.91 0.00
C ASP A 3 26.18 6.97 0.01
N HIS A 4 26.57 8.24 0.02
CA HIS A 4 25.77 9.34 -0.49
C HIS A 4 25.72 9.26 -2.02
N ASN A 5 25.24 8.14 -2.54
CA ASN A 5 24.94 8.01 -3.94
C ASN A 5 23.77 8.94 -4.23
N HIS A 6 24.06 10.06 -4.90
CA HIS A 6 23.10 11.04 -5.36
C HIS A 6 21.83 10.32 -5.81
N THR A 7 20.76 10.43 -5.02
CA THR A 7 19.42 10.05 -5.46
C THR A 7 19.08 10.97 -6.62
N LYS A 8 19.47 10.59 -7.84
CA LYS A 8 18.95 11.20 -9.07
C LYS A 8 17.44 11.22 -8.89
N GLU A 9 16.88 12.43 -8.88
CA GLU A 9 15.44 12.60 -8.73
C GLU A 9 14.77 11.83 -9.86
N LEU A 10 14.17 10.69 -9.51
CA LEU A 10 13.45 9.88 -10.48
C LEU A 10 12.25 10.68 -10.94
N LYS A 11 12.21 10.97 -12.24
CA LYS A 11 11.05 11.62 -12.83
C LYS A 11 9.81 10.73 -12.64
N PRO A 12 8.65 11.30 -12.29
CA PRO A 12 7.41 10.56 -12.06
C PRO A 12 6.76 10.14 -13.40
N THR A 13 7.47 9.33 -14.18
CA THR A 13 6.93 8.67 -15.37
C THR A 13 5.99 7.53 -14.98
N ILE A 14 5.10 7.12 -15.89
CA ILE A 14 4.14 6.03 -15.65
C ILE A 14 4.89 4.75 -15.24
N GLU A 15 5.96 4.41 -15.95
CA GLU A 15 6.80 3.24 -15.66
C GLU A 15 7.41 3.29 -14.25
N ASN A 16 8.00 4.42 -13.86
CA ASN A 16 8.61 4.59 -12.54
C ASN A 16 7.56 4.55 -11.42
N LEU A 17 6.38 5.15 -11.64
CA LEU A 17 5.28 5.13 -10.69
C LEU A 17 4.70 3.71 -10.54
N SER A 18 4.53 2.97 -11.63
CA SER A 18 4.09 1.57 -11.59
C SER A 18 5.08 0.68 -10.84
N LYS A 19 6.38 0.81 -11.12
CA LYS A 19 7.45 0.11 -10.37
C LYS A 19 7.43 0.48 -8.89
N ALA A 20 7.27 1.76 -8.56
CA ALA A 20 7.22 2.22 -7.17
C ALA A 20 5.99 1.67 -6.43
N ILE A 21 4.81 1.68 -7.05
CA ILE A 21 3.58 1.12 -6.47
C ILE A 21 3.74 -0.39 -6.26
N TYR A 22 4.31 -1.11 -7.22
CA TYR A 22 4.61 -2.53 -7.09
C TYR A 22 5.55 -2.81 -5.92
N THR A 23 6.66 -2.06 -5.81
CA THR A 23 7.61 -2.17 -4.71
C THR A 23 6.96 -1.88 -3.37
N VAL A 24 6.20 -0.79 -3.24
CA VAL A 24 5.50 -0.47 -1.98
C VAL A 24 4.52 -1.57 -1.59
N ASN A 25 3.76 -2.12 -2.55
CA ASN A 25 2.83 -3.21 -2.29
C ASN A 25 3.54 -4.49 -1.81
N ARG A 26 4.70 -4.83 -2.38
CA ARG A 26 5.50 -5.98 -1.96
C ARG A 26 5.96 -5.86 -0.50
N HIS A 27 6.27 -4.66 -0.04
CA HIS A 27 6.78 -4.41 1.31
C HIS A 27 5.69 -3.99 2.31
N ALA A 28 4.44 -3.77 1.87
CA ALA A 28 3.37 -3.26 2.72
C ALA A 28 3.02 -4.18 3.91
N LYS A 29 3.34 -5.48 3.84
CA LYS A 29 3.09 -6.43 4.93
C LYS A 29 4.24 -6.52 5.95
N THR A 30 5.45 -6.12 5.57
CA THR A 30 6.67 -6.27 6.38
C THR A 30 7.26 -4.95 6.84
N ALA A 31 6.75 -3.82 6.34
CA ALA A 31 7.20 -2.50 6.75
C ALA A 31 6.82 -2.17 8.20
N THR A 32 7.62 -1.32 8.84
CA THR A 32 7.36 -0.79 10.19
C THR A 32 6.05 0.00 10.29
N ASN A 33 5.63 0.66 9.20
CA ASN A 33 4.38 1.41 9.11
C ASN A 33 3.52 0.93 7.92
N PRO A 34 2.85 -0.23 8.02
CA PRO A 34 2.12 -0.81 6.91
C PRO A 34 0.90 0.05 6.52
N LYS A 35 0.23 0.67 7.50
CA LYS A 35 -0.94 1.54 7.28
C LYS A 35 -0.59 2.71 6.36
N TYR A 36 0.53 3.38 6.61
CA TYR A 36 0.98 4.48 5.78
C TYR A 36 1.22 4.05 4.32
N LEU A 37 1.89 2.91 4.11
CA LEU A 37 2.14 2.39 2.76
C LEU A 37 0.87 2.07 1.98
N TYR A 38 -0.14 1.49 2.64
CA TYR A 38 -1.44 1.26 2.02
C TYR A 38 -2.13 2.56 1.58
N VAL A 39 -2.09 3.59 2.43
CA VAL A 39 -2.67 4.90 2.09
C VAL A 39 -1.89 5.57 0.95
N LEU A 40 -0.57 5.53 0.99
CA LEU A 40 0.29 6.09 -0.05
C LEU A 40 0.02 5.43 -1.41
N LYS A 41 -0.04 4.08 -1.44
CA LYS A 41 -0.43 3.30 -2.63
C LYS A 41 -1.81 3.74 -3.14
N LYS A 42 -2.81 3.77 -2.26
CA LYS A 42 -4.19 4.10 -2.64
C LYS A 42 -4.27 5.50 -3.26
N LYS A 43 -3.63 6.49 -2.62
CA LYS A 43 -3.61 7.88 -3.09
C LYS A 43 -2.89 8.03 -4.44
N ALA A 44 -1.77 7.31 -4.63
CA ALA A 44 -1.05 7.31 -5.89
C ALA A 44 -1.89 6.72 -7.03
N LEU A 45 -2.54 5.57 -6.81
CA LEU A 45 -3.43 4.95 -7.79
C LEU A 45 -4.61 5.86 -8.13
N GLN A 46 -5.27 6.46 -7.13
CA GLN A 46 -6.38 7.38 -7.37
C GLN A 46 -5.94 8.59 -8.21
N LYS A 47 -4.79 9.18 -7.87
CA LYS A 47 -4.25 10.33 -8.62
C LYS A 47 -3.92 9.94 -10.07
N LEU A 48 -3.31 8.77 -10.29
CA LEU A 48 -3.00 8.27 -11.64
C LEU A 48 -4.25 8.04 -12.48
N VAL A 49 -5.31 7.49 -11.90
CA VAL A 49 -6.59 7.29 -12.60
C VAL A 49 -7.24 8.63 -12.92
N ASN A 50 -7.24 9.58 -11.97
CA ASN A 50 -7.80 10.91 -12.19
C ASN A 50 -7.03 11.71 -13.26
N GLU A 51 -5.71 11.52 -13.37
CA GLU A 51 -4.87 12.13 -14.41
C GLU A 51 -4.97 11.40 -15.77
N GLY A 52 -5.78 10.35 -15.90
CA GLY A 52 -5.91 9.56 -17.13
C GLY A 52 -4.70 8.69 -17.46
N LYS A 53 -3.71 8.59 -16.56
CA LYS A 53 -2.51 7.75 -16.73
C LYS A 53 -2.77 6.28 -16.42
N GLY A 54 -3.83 6.00 -15.65
CA GLY A 54 -4.29 4.66 -15.34
C GLY A 54 -5.72 4.44 -15.78
N LYS A 55 -6.04 3.20 -16.19
CA LYS A 55 -7.37 2.82 -16.64
C LYS A 55 -7.97 1.78 -15.71
N LYS A 56 -9.22 2.02 -15.27
CA LYS A 56 -10.03 0.98 -14.62
C LYS A 56 -10.49 0.01 -15.71
N VAL A 57 -10.08 -1.25 -15.62
CA VAL A 57 -10.32 -2.27 -16.64
C VAL A 57 -11.64 -3.00 -16.39
N GLY A 58 -11.92 -3.32 -15.14
CA GLY A 58 -13.07 -4.12 -14.76
C GLY A 58 -13.06 -4.50 -13.28
N LEU A 59 -14.02 -5.32 -12.88
CA LEU A 59 -14.13 -5.86 -11.53
C LEU A 59 -13.76 -7.34 -11.50
N HIS A 60 -12.97 -7.76 -10.51
CA HIS A 60 -12.71 -9.16 -10.21
C HIS A 60 -13.32 -9.53 -8.87
N PHE A 61 -13.66 -10.81 -8.68
CA PHE A 61 -13.97 -11.31 -7.34
C PHE A 61 -12.72 -11.26 -6.45
N SER A 62 -12.88 -10.73 -5.24
CA SER A 62 -11.86 -10.72 -4.20
C SER A 62 -11.54 -12.14 -3.75
N LYS A 63 -10.26 -12.48 -3.65
CA LYS A 63 -9.82 -13.82 -3.23
C LYS A 63 -10.15 -14.13 -1.76
N ASN A 64 -10.10 -13.12 -0.90
CA ASN A 64 -10.27 -13.25 0.55
C ASN A 64 -11.41 -12.32 1.03
N PRO A 65 -12.67 -12.64 0.70
CA PRO A 65 -13.80 -11.82 1.12
C PRO A 65 -13.95 -11.80 2.65
N ARG A 66 -14.39 -10.66 3.18
CA ARG A 66 -14.79 -10.58 4.60
C ARG A 66 -16.19 -11.17 4.79
N PHE A 67 -16.41 -11.82 5.94
CA PHE A 67 -17.73 -12.35 6.35
C PHE A 67 -18.34 -13.40 5.41
N SER A 68 -17.50 -14.10 4.63
CA SER A 68 -17.96 -15.10 3.66
C SER A 68 -18.95 -14.55 2.61
N GLN A 69 -18.98 -13.24 2.42
CA GLN A 69 -19.81 -12.58 1.39
C GLN A 69 -18.96 -12.29 0.17
N GLN A 70 -19.47 -12.58 -1.02
CA GLN A 70 -18.75 -12.28 -2.26
C GLN A 70 -18.47 -10.77 -2.35
N GLN A 71 -17.20 -10.42 -2.55
CA GLN A 71 -16.73 -9.05 -2.71
C GLN A 71 -15.99 -8.96 -4.05
N SER A 72 -15.92 -7.74 -4.59
CA SER A 72 -15.22 -7.46 -5.83
C SER A 72 -14.15 -6.40 -5.60
N ASP A 73 -13.09 -6.44 -6.40
CA ASP A 73 -12.01 -5.47 -6.45
C ASP A 73 -11.91 -4.89 -7.86
N VAL A 74 -11.64 -3.58 -7.97
CA VAL A 74 -11.39 -2.95 -9.27
C VAL A 74 -9.97 -3.26 -9.73
N LEU A 75 -9.87 -3.78 -10.95
CA LEU A 75 -8.60 -3.95 -11.66
C LEU A 75 -8.22 -2.64 -12.36
N ILE A 76 -7.02 -2.15 -12.06
CA ILE A 76 -6.43 -0.96 -12.69
C ILE A 76 -5.21 -1.38 -13.50
N SER A 77 -5.13 -0.98 -14.77
CA SER A 77 -3.94 -1.11 -15.61
C SER A 77 -3.12 0.19 -15.59
N LEU A 78 -1.82 0.07 -15.40
CA LEU A 78 -0.84 1.17 -15.34
C LEU A 78 0.46 0.76 -16.04
N GLY A 79 0.58 1.09 -17.33
CA GLY A 79 1.64 0.54 -18.18
C GLY A 79 1.58 -0.99 -18.17
N ASP A 80 2.72 -1.63 -17.94
CA ASP A 80 2.84 -3.10 -17.87
C ASP A 80 2.45 -3.69 -16.51
N TYR A 81 1.71 -2.96 -15.68
CA TYR A 81 1.34 -3.40 -14.34
C TYR A 81 -0.16 -3.34 -14.12
N PHE A 82 -0.65 -4.30 -13.33
CA PHE A 82 -2.03 -4.37 -12.88
C PHE A 82 -2.12 -4.32 -11.36
N PHE A 83 -3.09 -3.57 -10.85
CA PHE A 83 -3.30 -3.37 -9.41
C PHE A 83 -4.78 -3.51 -9.07
N HIS A 84 -5.04 -3.93 -7.83
CA HIS A 84 -6.39 -3.99 -7.28
C HIS A 84 -6.62 -2.85 -6.28
N MET A 85 -7.80 -2.25 -6.33
CA MET A 85 -8.30 -1.28 -5.35
C MET A 85 -9.73 -1.64 -4.89
N PRO A 86 -10.14 -1.24 -3.68
CA PRO A 86 -11.52 -1.35 -3.26
C PRO A 86 -12.45 -0.61 -4.25
N PRO A 87 -13.57 -1.22 -4.65
CA PRO A 87 -14.50 -0.62 -5.60
C PRO A 87 -15.30 0.52 -4.98
N THR A 88 -15.75 1.44 -5.82
CA THR A 88 -16.76 2.45 -5.50
C THR A 88 -18.12 2.06 -6.09
N LYS A 89 -19.19 2.73 -5.69
CA LYS A 89 -20.54 2.47 -6.22
C LYS A 89 -20.59 2.67 -7.75
N GLU A 90 -19.92 3.70 -8.25
CA GLU A 90 -19.84 4.02 -9.67
C GLU A 90 -19.12 2.94 -10.48
N ASP A 91 -18.16 2.24 -9.86
CA ASP A 91 -17.43 1.16 -10.54
C ASP A 91 -18.35 -0.01 -10.88
N PHE A 92 -19.31 -0.35 -10.02
CA PHE A 92 -20.29 -1.41 -10.29
C PHE A 92 -21.27 -1.06 -11.42
N VAL A 93 -21.50 0.24 -11.66
CA VAL A 93 -22.38 0.72 -12.72
C VAL A 93 -21.65 0.75 -14.06
N ASN A 94 -20.40 1.23 -14.06
CA ASN A 94 -19.70 1.58 -15.29
C ASN A 94 -18.71 0.51 -15.78
N LEU A 95 -18.29 -0.43 -14.91
CA LEU A 95 -17.27 -1.42 -15.27
C LEU A 95 -17.85 -2.82 -15.41
N PRO A 96 -17.39 -3.60 -16.40
CA PRO A 96 -17.78 -4.99 -16.53
C PRO A 96 -17.17 -5.84 -15.40
N HIS A 97 -17.89 -6.89 -15.00
CA HIS A 97 -17.34 -7.90 -14.11
C HIS A 97 -16.58 -8.96 -14.92
N LEU A 98 -15.28 -9.07 -14.68
CA LEU A 98 -14.35 -9.95 -15.40
C LEU A 98 -14.29 -11.37 -14.81
N GLY A 99 -15.00 -11.60 -13.70
CA GLY A 99 -15.11 -12.91 -13.06
C GLY A 99 -14.00 -13.16 -12.04
N THR A 100 -13.45 -14.37 -12.06
CA THR A 100 -12.36 -14.78 -11.15
C THR A 100 -11.01 -14.27 -11.65
N LEU A 101 -10.08 -14.06 -10.71
CA LEU A 101 -8.76 -13.54 -11.04
C LEU A 101 -7.98 -14.51 -11.95
N ASN A 102 -7.56 -14.04 -13.12
CA ASN A 102 -6.64 -14.78 -13.97
C ASN A 102 -5.26 -14.92 -13.30
N HIS A 103 -4.82 -16.14 -13.03
CA HIS A 103 -3.54 -16.44 -12.37
C HIS A 103 -2.34 -16.53 -13.31
N SER A 104 -2.56 -16.56 -14.62
CA SER A 104 -1.52 -16.69 -15.64
C SER A 104 -0.68 -15.43 -15.77
N TYR A 105 -1.30 -14.25 -15.59
CA TYR A 105 -0.60 -12.99 -15.68
C TYR A 105 0.05 -12.59 -14.35
N ARG A 106 1.30 -12.11 -14.42
CA ARG A 106 2.06 -11.58 -13.27
C ARG A 106 2.69 -10.25 -13.65
N ASN A 107 2.59 -9.29 -12.74
CA ASN A 107 3.32 -8.02 -12.86
C ASN A 107 4.83 -8.28 -13.02
N PRO A 108 5.51 -7.56 -13.92
CA PRO A 108 6.93 -7.70 -14.13
C PRO A 108 7.72 -7.31 -12.88
N LYS A 109 8.84 -8.00 -12.62
CA LYS A 109 9.68 -7.74 -11.45
C LYS A 109 10.30 -6.34 -11.56
N ALA A 110 10.20 -5.56 -10.49
CA ALA A 110 10.83 -4.23 -10.40
C ALA A 110 12.07 -4.27 -9.51
N HIS A 111 13.17 -3.67 -9.98
CA HIS A 111 14.37 -3.41 -9.19
C HIS A 111 14.34 -1.97 -8.67
N MET A 112 13.63 -1.73 -7.57
CA MET A 112 13.57 -0.42 -6.90
C MET A 112 13.54 -0.62 -5.40
N SER A 113 14.38 0.11 -4.65
CA SER A 113 14.39 0.04 -3.20
C SER A 113 13.11 0.64 -2.61
N LEU A 114 12.69 0.16 -1.42
CA LEU A 114 11.50 0.70 -0.75
C LEU A 114 11.65 2.19 -0.46
N ASN A 115 12.84 2.66 -0.09
CA ASN A 115 13.04 4.06 0.26
C ASN A 115 12.82 4.97 -0.95
N VAL A 116 13.41 4.61 -2.09
CA VAL A 116 13.25 5.33 -3.36
C VAL A 116 11.79 5.29 -3.84
N ALA A 117 11.14 4.13 -3.78
CA ALA A 117 9.73 3.99 -4.16
C ALA A 117 8.82 4.87 -3.29
N LYS A 118 9.04 4.90 -1.97
CA LYS A 118 8.31 5.77 -1.05
C LYS A 118 8.52 7.23 -1.40
N GLN A 119 9.76 7.68 -1.53
CA GLN A 119 10.08 9.08 -1.87
C GLN A 119 9.42 9.49 -3.19
N LEU A 120 9.49 8.66 -4.22
CA LEU A 120 8.86 8.95 -5.51
C LEU A 120 7.34 9.13 -5.37
N LEU A 121 6.65 8.22 -4.66
CA LEU A 121 5.21 8.32 -4.45
C LEU A 121 4.83 9.47 -3.50
N GLN A 122 5.67 9.79 -2.51
CA GLN A 122 5.48 10.93 -1.62
C GLN A 122 5.53 12.24 -2.40
N ASN A 123 6.56 12.42 -3.24
CA ASN A 123 6.71 13.57 -4.11
C ASN A 123 5.54 13.68 -5.09
N TYR A 124 5.15 12.56 -5.70
CA TYR A 124 4.03 12.53 -6.63
C TYR A 124 2.67 12.84 -5.97
N THR A 125 2.40 12.31 -4.78
CA THR A 125 1.09 12.46 -4.12
C THR A 125 1.00 13.65 -3.15
N GLY A 126 2.12 14.31 -2.86
CA GLY A 126 2.25 15.33 -1.82
C GLY A 126 2.02 14.81 -0.40
N MET A 127 1.97 13.49 -0.19
CA MET A 127 1.69 12.91 1.12
C MET A 127 2.99 12.67 1.88
N LYS A 128 3.13 13.23 3.09
CA LYS A 128 4.28 12.98 3.96
C LYS A 128 3.95 11.96 5.04
N GLU A 129 4.91 11.10 5.36
CA GLU A 129 4.80 10.18 6.50
C GLU A 129 4.87 11.00 7.79
N LYS A 130 3.87 10.85 8.67
CA LYS A 130 3.99 11.39 10.02
C LYS A 130 5.02 10.54 10.76
N PRO A 131 5.96 11.15 11.52
CA PRO A 131 6.85 10.37 12.35
C PRO A 131 6.00 9.48 13.24
N LEU A 132 6.35 8.18 13.29
CA LEU A 132 5.74 7.28 14.24
C LEU A 132 6.00 7.91 15.61
N VAL A 133 4.93 8.33 16.28
CA VAL A 133 5.03 8.76 17.66
C VAL A 133 5.47 7.49 18.39
N THR A 134 6.77 7.34 18.61
CA THR A 134 7.25 6.37 19.59
C THR A 134 6.63 6.91 20.87
N ASN A 135 5.52 6.32 21.32
CA ASN A 135 5.06 6.55 22.67
C ASN A 135 6.30 6.30 23.52
N ARG A 136 6.93 7.38 24.00
CA ARG A 136 8.08 7.31 24.90
C ARG A 136 7.65 6.28 25.93
N LYS A 137 8.41 5.18 26.04
CA LYS A 137 8.05 4.04 26.89
C LYS A 137 7.52 4.63 28.19
N ARG A 138 6.21 4.52 28.44
CA ARG A 138 5.70 4.81 29.79
C ARG A 138 6.55 3.93 30.69
N PRO A 139 7.20 4.47 31.74
CA PRO A 139 8.00 3.63 32.62
C PRO A 139 7.13 2.45 33.01
N SER A 140 7.59 1.25 32.68
CA SER A 140 6.85 0.03 32.95
C SER A 140 6.74 -0.07 34.46
N THR A 141 5.57 0.28 35.00
CA THR A 141 5.21 -0.07 36.37
C THR A 141 5.07 -1.59 36.37
N LYS A 142 6.17 -2.28 36.67
CA LYS A 142 6.12 -3.72 36.87
C LYS A 142 5.06 -3.99 37.95
N PRO A 143 4.07 -4.86 37.71
CA PRO A 143 3.14 -5.23 38.75
C PRO A 143 3.96 -5.82 39.92
N VAL A 144 3.79 -5.24 41.10
CA VAL A 144 4.39 -5.76 42.33
C VAL A 144 3.48 -6.88 42.81
N PHE A 145 3.94 -8.12 42.63
CA PHE A 145 3.25 -9.28 43.18
C PHE A 145 3.68 -9.46 44.63
N LYS A 146 2.75 -9.22 45.58
CA LYS A 146 2.96 -9.61 46.98
C LYS A 146 2.83 -11.13 47.14
N LYS A 147 3.41 -11.68 48.21
CA LYS A 147 3.29 -13.11 48.50
C LYS A 147 1.87 -13.45 48.94
N LEU A 148 1.46 -14.70 48.72
CA LEU A 148 0.14 -15.19 49.12
C LEU A 148 -0.03 -15.03 50.64
N GLY A 149 -1.03 -14.26 51.06
CA GLY A 149 -1.31 -13.96 52.48
C GLY A 149 -0.97 -12.54 52.94
N GLU A 150 -0.32 -11.72 52.11
CA GLU A 150 -0.02 -10.31 52.43
C GLU A 150 -1.14 -9.36 51.98
N SER A 151 -1.56 -8.47 52.90
CA SER A 151 -2.52 -7.38 52.62
C SER A 151 -1.91 -6.33 51.68
N TYR A 152 -2.71 -5.78 50.76
CA TYR A 152 -2.35 -4.63 49.91
C TYR A 152 -2.59 -3.27 50.59
N PHE A 153 -3.24 -3.26 51.76
CA PHE A 153 -3.52 -2.08 52.58
C PHE A 153 -2.43 -1.87 53.62
#